data_AF-A0A2U3XXB0-F1
#
_entry.id   AF-A0A2U3XXB0-F1
#
_cell.length_a   1.000
_cell.length_b   1.000
_cell.length_c   1.000
_cell.angle_alpha   90.00
_cell.angle_beta   90.00
_cell.angle_gamma   90.00
#
_symmetry.space_group_name_H-M   'P 1'
#
loop_
_entity.id
_entity.type
_entity.pdbx_description
1 polymer ?
#
loop_
_entity_poly.entity_id
_entity_poly.type
_entity_poly.pdbx_seq_one_letter_code
_entity_poly.pdbx_strand_id
1 'polypeptide(L)' 'MRLHSLLSVLFLFVTIIPKARTGVIPGQKQCVLLKGVCKDGGCTTIDDTIGECNDEKKCCRKWWIFFPYATPVPKGKSP' A
#
# COMPACT_ATOMS: atom_id res chain seq x y z
N MET A 1 -42.00 10.07 -9.78
CA MET A 1 -41.50 10.05 -8.39
C MET A 1 -40.75 8.77 -8.01
N ARG A 2 -41.19 7.56 -8.39
CA ARG A 2 -40.48 6.30 -8.06
C ARG A 2 -39.10 6.14 -8.70
N LEU A 3 -38.89 6.65 -9.92
CA LEU A 3 -37.61 6.58 -10.62
C LEU A 3 -36.50 7.38 -9.91
N HIS A 4 -36.82 8.56 -9.38
CA HIS A 4 -35.86 9.38 -8.63
C HIS A 4 -35.48 8.73 -7.30
N SER A 5 -36.44 8.07 -6.65
CA SER A 5 -36.19 7.31 -5.42
C SER A 5 -35.26 6.11 -5.70
N LEU A 6 -35.48 5.38 -6.79
CA LEU A 6 -34.58 4.30 -7.22
C LEU A 6 -33.17 4.80 -7.57
N LEU A 7 -33.05 5.93 -8.29
CA LEU A 7 -31.75 6.53 -8.60
C LEU A 7 -30.99 6.94 -7.33
N SER A 8 -31.69 7.58 -6.39
CA SER A 8 -31.08 8.04 -5.14
C SER A 8 -30.57 6.88 -4.29
N VAL A 9 -31.31 5.77 -4.25
CA VAL A 9 -30.88 4.52 -3.61
C VAL A 9 -29.67 3.92 -4.33
N LEU A 10 -29.66 3.90 -5.67
CA LEU A 10 -28.51 3.41 -6.44
C LEU A 10 -27.23 4.23 -6.18
N PHE A 11 -27.35 5.56 -6.13
CA PHE A 11 -26.24 6.46 -5.83
C PHE A 11 -25.66 6.23 -4.43
N LEU A 12 -26.52 5.98 -3.43
CA LEU A 12 -26.10 5.64 -2.08
C LEU A 12 -25.34 4.29 -2.04
N PHE A 13 -25.74 3.31 -2.85
CA PHE A 13 -25.00 2.04 -2.91
C PHE A 13 -23.62 2.21 -3.53
N VAL A 14 -23.45 3.05 -4.55
CA VAL A 14 -22.14 3.29 -5.19
C VAL A 14 -21.14 3.95 -4.23
N THR A 15 -21.59 4.84 -3.34
CA THR A 15 -20.70 5.49 -2.36
C THR A 15 -20.27 4.57 -1.22
N ILE A 16 -21.04 3.52 -0.94
CA ILE A 16 -20.79 2.59 0.17
C ILE A 16 -19.89 1.42 -0.27
N ILE A 17 -19.70 1.17 -1.57
CA ILE A 17 -18.81 0.10 -2.04
C ILE A 17 -17.38 0.41 -1.58
N PRO A 18 -16.81 -0.35 -0.63
CA PRO A 18 -15.41 -0.19 -0.28
C PRO A 18 -14.61 -0.48 -1.54
N LYS A 19 -13.58 0.33 -1.82
CA LYS A 19 -12.74 0.15 -2.99
C LYS A 19 -12.02 -1.19 -2.87
N ALA A 20 -12.65 -2.25 -3.39
CA ALA A 20 -12.13 -3.60 -3.38
C ALA A 20 -10.93 -3.62 -4.34
N ARG A 21 -9.74 -3.38 -3.81
CA ARG A 21 -8.49 -3.47 -4.56
C ARG A 21 -8.06 -4.95 -4.58
N THR A 22 -8.67 -5.76 -5.45
CA THR A 22 -8.20 -7.12 -5.77
C THR A 22 -6.96 -7.12 -6.68
N GLY A 23 -6.22 -6.02 -6.75
CA GLY A 23 -5.01 -5.89 -7.53
C GLY A 23 -3.76 -6.27 -6.74
N VAL A 24 -2.86 -7.02 -7.39
CA VAL A 24 -1.49 -7.24 -6.94
C VAL A 24 -0.88 -5.89 -6.54
N ILE A 25 -0.42 -5.76 -5.29
CA ILE A 25 0.20 -4.53 -4.80
C ILE A 25 1.56 -4.38 -5.50
N PRO A 26 1.76 -3.33 -6.32
CA PRO A 26 2.92 -3.24 -7.22
C PRO A 26 4.26 -3.29 -6.49
N GLY A 27 4.36 -2.62 -5.33
CA GLY A 27 5.59 -2.60 -4.52
C GLY A 27 5.73 -3.77 -3.53
N GLN A 28 4.76 -4.69 -3.44
CA GLN A 28 4.78 -5.76 -2.43
C GLN A 28 5.94 -6.73 -2.62
N LYS A 29 6.23 -7.14 -3.86
CA LYS A 29 7.36 -8.04 -4.15
C LYS A 29 8.70 -7.41 -3.74
N GLN A 30 8.89 -6.13 -4.05
CA GLN A 30 10.10 -5.40 -3.68
C GLN A 30 10.20 -5.24 -2.15
N CYS A 31 9.10 -4.93 -1.48
CA CYS A 31 9.05 -4.79 -0.03
C CYS A 31 9.46 -6.09 0.68
N VAL A 32 8.93 -7.23 0.23
CA VAL A 32 9.25 -8.57 0.76
C VAL A 32 10.73 -8.93 0.53
N LEU A 33 11.29 -8.56 -0.64
CA LEU A 33 12.71 -8.78 -0.94
C LEU A 33 13.63 -8.00 0.02
N LEU A 34 13.20 -6.81 0.44
CA LEU A 34 13.85 -6.01 1.48
C LEU A 34 13.52 -6.45 2.91
N LYS A 35 12.88 -7.62 3.09
CA LYS A 35 12.40 -8.13 4.40
C LYS A 35 11.49 -7.15 5.15
N GLY A 36 10.76 -6.33 4.42
CA GLY A 36 9.74 -5.42 4.94
C GLY A 36 8.33 -6.00 4.82
N VAL A 37 7.37 -5.28 5.41
CA VAL A 37 5.94 -5.58 5.37
C VAL A 37 5.18 -4.34 4.91
N CYS A 38 4.23 -4.50 4.00
CA CYS A 38 3.34 -3.41 3.60
C CYS A 38 2.30 -3.13 4.68
N LYS A 39 2.29 -1.91 5.23
CA LYS A 39 1.29 -1.44 6.20
C LYS A 39 0.47 -0.30 5.62
N ASP A 40 -0.82 -0.28 5.92
CA ASP A 40 -1.72 0.82 5.58
C ASP A 40 -1.38 2.08 6.38
N GLY A 41 -1.39 3.24 5.71
CA GLY A 41 -1.15 4.56 6.30
C GLY A 41 0.34 4.85 6.56
N GLY A 42 1.03 4.02 7.34
CA GLY A 42 2.43 4.29 7.71
C GLY A 42 3.08 3.24 8.61
N CYS A 43 4.34 3.49 8.93
CA CYS A 43 5.14 2.62 9.80
C CYS A 43 5.03 3.04 11.26
N THR A 44 5.18 2.08 12.18
CA THR A 44 5.17 2.35 13.62
C THR A 44 6.53 2.89 14.08
N THR A 45 6.61 3.43 15.30
CA THR A 45 7.87 3.97 15.87
C THR A 45 9.01 2.95 15.99
N ILE A 46 8.68 1.66 16.03
CA ILE A 46 9.65 0.55 16.05
C ILE A 46 10.04 0.06 14.65
N ASP A 47 9.51 0.68 13.59
CA ASP A 47 9.74 0.34 12.19
C ASP A 47 10.27 1.55 11.42
N ASP A 48 11.24 1.33 10.56
CA ASP A 48 11.66 2.28 9.54
C ASP A 48 10.78 2.18 8.30
N THR A 49 10.53 3.34 7.67
CA THR A 49 9.92 3.41 6.34
C THR A 49 11.00 3.25 5.29
N ILE A 50 11.03 2.11 4.60
CA ILE A 50 12.06 1.79 3.59
C ILE A 50 11.56 1.98 2.16
N GLY A 51 10.27 2.24 1.96
CA GLY A 51 9.68 2.47 0.64
C GLY A 51 8.16 2.50 0.65
N GLU A 52 7.57 2.41 -0.53
CA GLU A 52 6.12 2.47 -0.75
C GLU A 52 5.64 1.22 -1.50
N CYS A 53 4.57 0.62 -1.01
CA CYS A 53 3.95 -0.55 -1.65
C CYS A 53 2.90 -0.14 -2.69
N ASN A 54 2.14 0.91 -2.40
CA ASN A 54 1.23 1.64 -3.29
C ASN A 54 0.91 3.01 -2.64
N ASP A 55 -0.02 3.78 -3.22
CA ASP A 55 -0.38 5.12 -2.72
C ASP A 55 -0.89 5.14 -1.27
N GLU A 56 -1.45 4.03 -0.78
CA GLU A 56 -2.07 3.90 0.55
C GLU A 56 -1.18 3.14 1.55
N LYS A 57 -0.25 2.33 1.07
CA LYS A 57 0.54 1.38 1.86
C LYS A 57 2.03 1.70 1.79
N LYS A 58 2.66 1.84 2.96
CA LYS A 58 4.11 2.01 3.09
C LYS A 58 4.80 0.67 3.37
N CYS A 59 6.04 0.53 2.91
CA CYS A 59 6.88 -0.62 3.23
C CYS A 59 7.67 -0.35 4.51
N CYS A 60 7.39 -1.15 5.54
CA CYS A 60 7.89 -0.97 6.90
C CYS A 60 8.81 -2.10 7.32
N ARG A 61 9.83 -1.78 8.11
CA ARG A 61 10.76 -2.79 8.60
C ARG A 61 11.29 -2.47 9.99
N LYS A 62 11.35 -3.47 10.86
CA LYS A 62 11.90 -3.33 12.21
C LYS A 62 13.38 -2.96 12.16
N TRP A 63 13.72 -1.76 12.61
CA TRP A 63 15.10 -1.24 12.60
C TRP A 63 16.00 -1.94 13.61
N TRP A 64 15.41 -2.39 14.71
CA TRP A 64 16.09 -3.08 15.81
C TRP A 64 16.42 -4.55 15.48
N ILE A 65 15.93 -5.08 14.36
CA ILE A 65 16.28 -6.41 13.89
C ILE A 65 17.34 -6.28 12.79
N PHE A 66 18.59 -6.53 13.15
CA PHE A 66 19.73 -6.59 12.23
C PHE A 66 19.67 -7.85 11.35
N PHE A 67 18.70 -7.93 10.44
CA PHE A 67 18.73 -8.91 9.36
C PHE A 67 19.57 -8.37 8.21
N PRO A 68 20.59 -9.09 7.71
CA PRO A 68 21.26 -8.70 6.48
C PRO A 68 20.21 -8.60 5.36
N TYR A 69 20.17 -7.47 4.68
CA TYR A 69 19.33 -7.26 3.51
C TYR A 69 20.20 -6.92 2.32
N ALA A 70 19.71 -7.29 1.14
CA ALA A 70 20.29 -6.78 -0.08
C ALA A 70 20.22 -5.25 -0.04
N THR A 71 21.37 -4.60 0.04
CA THR A 71 21.49 -3.16 -0.20
C THR A 71 20.86 -2.90 -1.57
N PRO A 72 19.86 -2.01 -1.68
CA PRO A 72 19.24 -1.74 -2.97
C PRO A 72 20.33 -1.33 -3.95
N VAL A 73 20.36 -1.95 -5.13
CA VAL A 73 21.24 -1.50 -6.21
C VAL A 73 20.96 -0.01 -6.42
N PRO A 74 21.98 0.88 -6.37
CA PRO A 74 21.77 2.29 -6.60
C PRO A 74 20.96 2.43 -7.89
N LYS A 75 19.83 3.13 -7.83
CA LYS A 75 19.13 3.50 -9.07
C LYS A 75 20.13 4.36 -9.84
N GLY A 76 20.79 3.78 -10.84
CA GLY A 76 21.64 4.54 -11.75
C GLY A 76 20.82 5.74 -12.21
N LYS A 77 21.38 6.94 -12.10
CA LYS A 77 20.78 8.12 -12.73
C LYS A 77 20.46 7.70 -14.16
N SER A 78 19.17 7.70 -14.51
CA SER A 78 18.74 7.47 -15.88
C SER A 78 19.58 8.41 -16.76
N PRO A 79 20.21 7.91 -17.84
CA PRO A 79 20.93 8.76 -18.78
C PRO A 79 20.00 9.81 -19.40
#